data_AF-A0A0R3Q8V8-F1
#
_entry.id   AF-A0A0R3Q8V8-F1
#
_cell.length_a   1.000
_cell.length_b   1.000
_cell.length_c   1.000
_cell.angle_alpha   90.00
_cell.angle_beta   90.00
_cell.angle_gamma   90.00
#
_symmetry.space_group_name_H-M   'P 1'
#
loop_
_entity.id
_entity.type
_entity.pdbx_description
1 polymer ?
#
loop_
_entity_poly.entity_id
_entity_poly.type
_entity_poly.pdbx_seq_one_letter_code
_entity_poly.pdbx_strand_id
1 'polypeptide(L)'
;MKKFQNRMEESKALFRTIITYPWFTNSSVILFLNKRDLLEEKILYSHLVDYFPEYDGPSRDPIAAREFILKMFVDLNPDADKIIYSHFTCATG
;
A
#
# COMPACT_ATOMS: atom_id res chain seq x y z
N MET A 1 -9.08 -14.85 -21.29
CA MET A 1 -8.01 -14.83 -20.27
C MET A 1 -8.43 -13.91 -19.14
N LYS A 2 -8.76 -14.44 -17.94
CA LYS A 2 -8.92 -13.60 -16.76
C LYS A 2 -7.53 -13.10 -16.37
N LYS A 3 -7.25 -11.80 -16.50
CA LYS A 3 -6.12 -11.20 -15.78
C LYS A 3 -6.37 -11.49 -14.29
N PHE A 4 -5.50 -12.24 -13.64
CA PHE A 4 -5.44 -12.26 -12.18
C PHE A 4 -5.04 -10.85 -11.76
N GLN A 5 -6.02 -9.98 -11.57
CA GLN A 5 -5.80 -8.59 -11.23
C GLN A 5 -5.31 -8.55 -9.79
N ASN A 6 -4.04 -8.20 -9.59
CA ASN A 6 -3.48 -8.03 -8.27
C ASN A 6 -4.29 -6.93 -7.55
N ARG A 7 -4.99 -7.31 -6.46
CA ARG A 7 -5.86 -6.39 -5.72
C ARG A 7 -5.10 -5.17 -5.17
N MET A 8 -3.80 -5.29 -4.92
CA MET A 8 -2.97 -4.18 -4.48
C MET A 8 -2.70 -3.19 -5.62
N GLU A 9 -2.51 -3.66 -6.86
CA GLU A 9 -2.43 -2.77 -8.03
C GLU A 9 -3.74 -2.03 -8.29
N GLU A 10 -4.88 -2.70 -8.10
CA GLU A 10 -6.19 -2.06 -8.16
C GLU A 10 -6.35 -0.99 -7.06
N SER A 11 -5.92 -1.30 -5.84
CA SER A 11 -5.94 -0.34 -4.72
C SER A 11 -5.05 0.88 -4.99
N LYS A 12 -3.87 0.69 -5.59
CA LYS A 12 -2.97 1.78 -6.02
C LYS A 12 -3.62 2.66 -7.07
N ALA A 13 -4.25 2.07 -8.09
CA ALA A 13 -4.92 2.83 -9.15
C ALA A 13 -6.08 3.68 -8.60
N LEU A 14 -6.87 3.10 -7.69
CA LEU A 14 -7.95 3.82 -7.01
C LEU A 14 -7.40 4.95 -6.14
N PHE A 15 -6.37 4.68 -5.33
CA PHE A 15 -5.73 5.68 -4.47
C PHE A 15 -5.21 6.86 -5.28
N ARG A 16 -4.47 6.59 -6.37
CA ARG A 16 -3.99 7.62 -7.30
C ARG A 16 -5.14 8.48 -7.85
N THR A 17 -6.25 7.85 -8.22
CA THR A 17 -7.42 8.58 -8.72
C THR A 17 -8.01 9.51 -7.66
N ILE A 18 -8.11 9.06 -6.41
CA ILE A 18 -8.64 9.88 -5.30
C ILE A 18 -7.71 11.04 -4.98
N ILE A 19 -6.41 10.80 -4.81
CA ILE A 19 -5.48 11.85 -4.39
C ILE A 19 -5.26 12.93 -5.47
N THR A 20 -5.42 12.58 -6.74
CA THR A 20 -5.30 13.50 -7.89
C THR A 20 -6.61 14.21 -8.22
N TYR A 21 -7.73 13.82 -7.61
CA TYR A 21 -9.01 14.41 -7.92
C TYR A 21 -9.06 15.88 -7.42
N PRO A 22 -9.41 16.86 -8.28
CA PRO A 22 -9.35 18.29 -7.91
C PRO A 22 -10.18 18.67 -6.69
N TRP A 23 -11.23 17.91 -6.41
CA TRP A 23 -12.14 18.16 -5.29
C TRP A 23 -11.50 17.83 -3.94
N PHE A 24 -10.43 17.02 -3.94
CA PHE A 24 -9.68 16.61 -2.75
C PHE A 24 -8.33 17.30 -2.63
N THR A 25 -8.02 18.33 -3.43
CA THR A 25 -6.73 19.04 -3.37
C THR A 25 -6.47 19.61 -1.98
N ASN A 26 -7.46 20.25 -1.36
CA ASN A 26 -7.34 20.86 -0.03
C ASN A 26 -7.80 19.93 1.11
N SER A 27 -7.99 18.65 0.84
CA SER A 27 -8.45 17.68 1.84
C SER A 27 -7.28 16.84 2.35
N SER A 28 -7.19 16.69 3.67
CA SER A 28 -6.29 15.72 4.29
C SER A 28 -6.72 14.30 3.91
N VAL A 29 -5.74 13.46 3.56
CA VAL A 29 -5.98 12.05 3.23
C VAL A 29 -5.45 11.18 4.37
N ILE A 30 -6.28 10.25 4.85
CA ILE A 30 -5.88 9.25 5.83
C ILE A 30 -5.87 7.88 5.15
N LEU A 31 -4.69 7.29 5.02
CA LEU A 31 -4.45 5.97 4.45
C LEU A 31 -4.40 4.91 5.56
N PHE A 32 -5.35 3.97 5.52
CA PHE A 32 -5.34 2.80 6.39
C PHE A 32 -4.79 1.58 5.67
N LEU A 33 -3.63 1.10 6.11
CA LEU A 33 -3.06 -0.18 5.69
C LEU A 33 -3.57 -1.27 6.63
N ASN A 34 -4.78 -1.76 6.31
CA ASN A 34 -5.49 -2.75 7.11
C ASN A 34 -4.99 -4.19 6.85
N LYS A 35 -5.38 -5.13 7.73
CA LYS A 35 -5.00 -6.56 7.70
C LYS A 35 -3.50 -6.80 7.94
N ARG A 36 -2.95 -6.00 8.85
CA ARG A 36 -1.55 -6.07 9.28
C ARG A 36 -1.15 -7.47 9.78
N ASP A 37 -2.06 -8.13 10.48
CA ASP A 37 -1.97 -9.51 10.96
C ASP A 37 -1.80 -10.52 9.82
N LEU A 38 -2.63 -10.44 8.78
CA LEU A 38 -2.52 -11.34 7.62
C LEU A 38 -1.22 -11.13 6.84
N LEU A 39 -0.73 -9.89 6.77
CA LEU A 39 0.57 -9.60 6.17
C LEU A 39 1.71 -10.21 6.98
N GLU A 40 1.66 -10.10 8.31
CA GLU A 40 2.63 -10.72 9.23
C GLU A 40 2.68 -12.23 9.09
N GLU A 41 1.53 -12.89 8.88
CA GLU A 41 1.49 -14.33 8.64
C GLU A 41 2.00 -14.69 7.23
N LYS A 42 1.51 -13.99 6.20
CA LYS A 42 1.76 -14.32 4.80
C LYS A 42 3.22 -14.12 4.39
N ILE A 43 3.90 -13.11 4.94
CA ILE A 43 5.29 -12.81 4.60
C ILE A 43 6.26 -13.96 4.96
N LEU A 44 5.88 -14.83 5.89
CA LEU A 44 6.70 -15.96 6.34
C LEU A 44 6.85 -17.05 5.26
N TYR A 45 5.84 -17.22 4.41
CA TYR A 45 5.80 -18.28 3.38
C TYR A 45 5.63 -17.76 1.96
N SER A 46 5.30 -16.48 1.77
CA SER A 46 5.10 -15.82 0.48
C SER A 46 5.99 -14.59 0.41
N HIS A 47 7.00 -14.62 -0.47
CA HIS A 47 7.92 -13.49 -0.61
C HIS A 47 7.27 -12.34 -1.38
N LEU A 48 7.55 -11.11 -0.94
CA LEU A 48 6.97 -9.92 -1.57
C LEU A 48 7.54 -9.67 -2.98
N VAL A 49 8.81 -10.04 -3.21
CA VAL A 49 9.51 -9.96 -4.50
C VAL A 49 8.76 -10.68 -5.62
N ASP A 50 8.09 -11.80 -5.31
CA ASP A 50 7.36 -12.60 -6.30
C ASP A 50 6.19 -11.83 -6.92
N TYR A 51 5.71 -10.78 -6.25
CA TYR A 51 4.60 -9.93 -6.69
C TYR A 51 5.05 -8.50 -7.03
N PHE A 52 6.10 -8.03 -6.36
CA PHE A 52 6.69 -6.70 -6.52
C PHE A 52 8.21 -6.83 -6.65
N PRO A 53 8.73 -7.01 -7.88
CA PRO A 53 10.16 -7.24 -8.12
C PRO A 53 11.07 -6.11 -7.63
N GLU A 54 10.54 -4.89 -7.54
CA GLU A 54 11.17 -3.72 -6.95
C GLU A 54 11.36 -3.77 -5.42
N TYR A 55 10.83 -4.78 -4.72
CA TYR A 55 11.13 -4.98 -3.30
C TYR A 55 12.56 -5.51 -3.12
N ASP A 56 13.42 -4.72 -2.50
CA ASP A 56 14.81 -5.06 -2.18
C ASP A 56 15.04 -5.38 -0.69
N GLY A 57 13.98 -5.34 0.11
CA GLY A 57 14.04 -5.61 1.54
C GLY A 57 14.22 -7.09 1.91
N PRO A 58 14.50 -7.38 3.19
CA PRO A 58 14.69 -8.75 3.67
C PRO A 58 13.44 -9.60 3.50
N SER A 59 13.66 -10.89 3.27
CA SER A 59 12.61 -11.90 3.27
C SER A 59 12.05 -12.14 4.67
N ARG A 60 10.75 -12.49 4.76
CA ARG A 60 10.09 -12.83 6.03
C ARG A 60 10.13 -11.73 7.09
N ASP A 61 10.38 -10.49 6.66
CA ASP A 61 10.36 -9.32 7.53
C ASP A 61 9.05 -8.54 7.33
N PRO A 62 8.11 -8.62 8.28
CA PRO A 62 6.85 -7.91 8.16
C PRO A 62 6.99 -6.40 8.30
N ILE A 63 8.04 -5.89 8.96
CA ILE A 63 8.27 -4.45 9.11
C ILE A 63 8.72 -3.89 7.76
N ALA A 64 9.78 -4.46 7.18
CA ALA A 64 10.28 -4.03 5.87
C ALA A 64 9.20 -4.15 4.77
N ALA A 65 8.42 -5.22 4.77
CA ALA A 65 7.32 -5.40 3.84
C ALA A 65 6.24 -4.30 3.97
N ARG A 66 5.88 -3.93 5.21
CA ARG A 66 4.89 -2.88 5.49
C ARG A 66 5.37 -1.50 5.05
N GLU A 67 6.62 -1.17 5.34
CA GLU A 67 7.23 0.10 4.95
C GLU A 67 7.31 0.22 3.42
N PHE A 68 7.68 -0.86 2.73
CA PHE A 68 7.66 -0.91 1.28
C PHE A 68 6.25 -0.67 0.71
N ILE A 69 5.24 -1.37 1.23
CA ILE A 69 3.84 -1.16 0.80
C ILE A 69 3.42 0.28 1.05
N LEU A 70 3.71 0.84 2.23
CA LEU A 70 3.40 2.25 2.52
C LEU A 70 4.06 3.18 1.50
N LYS A 71 5.35 2.97 1.23
CA LYS A 71 6.10 3.74 0.23
C LYS A 71 5.44 3.66 -1.15
N MET A 72 5.00 2.49 -1.59
CA MET A 72 4.29 2.32 -2.86
C MET A 72 3.03 3.19 -2.99
N PHE A 73 2.33 3.48 -1.88
CA PHE A 73 1.16 4.38 -1.89
C PHE A 73 1.57 5.85 -1.80
N VAL A 74 2.51 6.19 -0.93
CA VAL A 74 2.98 7.58 -0.76
C VAL A 74 3.63 8.10 -2.03
N ASP A 75 4.42 7.28 -2.73
CA ASP A 75 5.10 7.65 -3.97
C ASP A 75 4.12 7.90 -5.14
N LEU A 76 2.83 7.54 -5.01
CA LEU A 76 1.80 7.90 -6.00
C LEU A 76 1.35 9.36 -5.88
N ASN A 77 1.66 10.04 -4.78
CA ASN A 77 1.28 11.42 -4.55
C ASN A 77 2.12 12.38 -5.40
N PRO A 78 1.54 13.07 -6.39
CA PRO A 78 2.29 14.04 -7.19
C PRO A 78 2.48 15.39 -6.47
N ASP A 79 1.75 15.62 -5.37
CA ASP A 79 1.71 16.88 -4.66
C ASP A 79 2.50 16.77 -3.34
N ALA A 80 3.69 17.36 -3.30
CA ALA A 80 4.56 17.32 -2.14
C ALA A 80 3.99 18.06 -0.92
N ASP A 81 3.07 19.01 -1.13
CA ASP A 81 2.44 19.79 -0.06
C ASP A 81 1.23 19.05 0.54
N LYS A 82 0.71 18.05 -0.18
CA LYS A 82 -0.41 17.23 0.29
C LYS A 82 0.03 16.24 1.36
N ILE A 83 -0.49 16.44 2.57
CA ILE A 83 -0.20 15.57 3.71
C ILE A 83 -1.06 14.30 3.63
N ILE A 84 -0.38 13.14 3.58
CA ILE A 84 -0.99 11.81 3.68
C ILE A 84 -0.64 11.23 5.05
N TYR A 85 -1.64 11.17 5.92
CA TYR A 85 -1.51 10.48 7.21
C TYR A 85 -1.67 8.98 6.98
N SER A 86 -0.80 8.16 7.55
CA SER A 86 -0.86 6.70 7.37
C SER A 86 -0.90 5.97 8.70
N HIS A 87 -1.72 4.92 8.75
CA HIS A 87 -1.85 4.04 9.92
C HIS A 87 -1.90 2.58 9.48
N PHE A 88 -1.08 1.75 10.13
CA PHE A 88 -1.20 0.30 10.03
C PHE A 88 -2.25 -0.19 11.02
N THR A 89 -3.32 -0.80 10.52
CA THR A 89 -4.45 -1.23 11.34
C THR A 89 -4.67 -2.72 11.26
N CYS A 90 -5.21 -3.28 12.34
CA CYS A 90 -5.77 -4.61 12.37
C CYS A 90 -7.25 -4.44 12.70
N ALA A 91 -8.11 -4.36 11.67
CA ALA A 91 -9.54 -4.49 11.86
C ALA A 91 -9.89 -5.97 11.71
N THR A 92 -9.94 -6.68 12.84
CA THR A 92 -10.52 -8.03 12.91
C THR A 92 -12.00 -7.91 12.62
N GLY A 93 -12.38 -8.19 11.38
CA GLY A 93 -13.78 -8.31 10.94
C GLY A 93 -14.13 -9.76 10.73
#